data_AF-A0A158S2C9-F1
#
_entry.id   AF-A0A158S2C9-F1
#
_cell.length_a   1.000
_cell.length_b   1.000
_cell.length_c   1.000
_cell.angle_alpha   90.00
_cell.angle_beta   90.00
_cell.angle_gamma   90.00
#
_symmetry.space_group_name_H-M   'P 1'
#
loop_
_entity.id
_entity.type
_entity.pdbx_description
1 polymer ?
#
loop_
_entity_poly.entity_id
_entity_poly.type
_entity_poly.pdbx_seq_one_letter_code
_entity_poly.pdbx_strand_id
1 'polypeptide(L)' 'MTGSGEVAGSIEVGKMADMIVLDRNLFDASPEEVGQIRVLLTIFEGREIYKMQ' A
#
# COMPACT_ATOMS: atom_id res chain seq x y z
N MET A 1 7.69 19.51 -9.50
CA MET A 1 7.12 19.48 -8.13
C MET A 1 5.66 19.07 -8.28
N THR A 2 5.35 17.78 -8.11
CA THR A 2 4.00 17.25 -8.32
C THR A 2 3.24 17.32 -7.00
N GLY A 3 2.21 18.17 -6.92
CA GLY A 3 1.47 18.51 -5.69
C GLY A 3 0.50 17.45 -5.16
N SER A 4 0.82 16.16 -5.27
CA SER A 4 -0.09 15.06 -4.91
C SER A 4 -0.08 14.71 -3.41
N GLY A 5 0.82 15.29 -2.61
CA GLY A 5 0.98 14.96 -1.19
C GLY A 5 -0.23 15.31 -0.31
N GLU A 6 -1.05 16.29 -0.73
CA GLU A 6 -2.29 16.67 -0.04
C GLU A 6 -3.37 15.59 -0.15
N VAL A 7 -3.35 14.79 -1.22
CA VAL A 7 -4.41 13.82 -1.54
C VAL A 7 -3.96 12.35 -1.47
N ALA A 8 -2.66 12.09 -1.54
CA ALA A 8 -2.08 10.73 -1.56
C ALA A 8 -0.67 10.68 -0.96
N GLY A 9 -0.15 9.46 -0.76
CA GLY A 9 1.23 9.22 -0.30
C GLY A 9 1.40 9.10 1.22
N SER A 10 0.33 9.29 2.00
CA SER A 10 0.27 8.94 3.42
C SER A 10 -1.15 8.52 3.81
N ILE A 11 -1.28 7.85 4.95
CA ILE A 11 -2.57 7.42 5.49
C ILE A 11 -3.03 8.45 6.51
N GLU A 12 -3.89 9.36 6.08
CA GLU A 12 -4.44 10.46 6.86
C GLU A 12 -5.93 10.68 6.51
N VAL A 13 -6.71 11.17 7.47
CA VAL A 13 -8.12 11.49 7.24
C VAL A 13 -8.23 12.59 6.18
N GLY A 14 -9.09 12.38 5.18
CA GLY A 14 -9.31 13.32 4.07
C GLY A 14 -8.50 13.00 2.81
N LYS A 15 -7.54 12.06 2.88
CA LYS A 15 -6.81 11.56 1.70
C LYS A 15 -7.50 10.37 1.04
N MET A 16 -7.07 10.04 -0.17
CA MET A 16 -7.54 8.86 -0.89
C MET A 16 -7.21 7.59 -0.11
N ALA A 17 -8.17 6.68 -0.01
CA ALA A 17 -8.00 5.39 0.65
C ALA A 17 -7.37 4.36 -0.30
N ASP A 18 -6.17 4.69 -0.80
CA ASP A 18 -5.36 3.83 -1.65
C ASP A 18 -4.23 3.22 -0.83
N MET A 19 -4.30 1.92 -0.56
CA MET A 19 -3.32 1.23 0.27
C MET A 19 -3.27 -0.26 -0.01
N ILE A 20 -2.16 -0.89 0.40
CA ILE A 20 -1.97 -2.34 0.36
C ILE A 20 -1.62 -2.86 1.75
N VAL A 21 -2.02 -4.10 2.02
CA VAL A 21 -1.57 -4.86 3.19
C VAL A 21 -0.57 -5.89 2.71
N LEU A 22 0.59 -5.96 3.36
CA LEU A 22 1.67 -6.88 3.02
C LEU A 22 1.72 -8.05 4.01
N ASP A 23 2.27 -9.19 3.58
CA ASP A 23 2.42 -10.38 4.44
C ASP A 23 3.52 -10.25 5.50
N ARG A 24 4.39 -9.24 5.34
CA ARG A 24 5.44 -8.87 6.29
C ARG A 24 5.81 -7.40 6.14
N ASN A 25 6.54 -6.88 7.12
CA ASN A 25 7.08 -5.52 7.07
C ASN A 25 8.17 -5.41 5.98
N LEU A 26 7.98 -4.47 5.05
CA LEU A 26 8.92 -4.22 3.97
C LEU A 26 10.29 -3.73 4.48
N PHE A 27 10.32 -2.99 5.59
CA PHE A 27 11.55 -2.40 6.12
C PHE A 27 12.47 -3.41 6.81
N ASP A 28 11.97 -4.61 7.10
CA ASP A 28 12.74 -5.70 7.69
C ASP A 28 13.34 -6.63 6.62
N ALA A 29 12.95 -6.48 5.34
CA ALA A 29 13.39 -7.32 4.24
C ALA A 29 14.64 -6.76 3.56
N SER A 30 15.53 -7.65 3.09
CA SER A 30 16.64 -7.26 2.22
C SER A 30 16.12 -6.82 0.84
N PRO A 31 16.88 -6.02 0.06
CA PRO A 31 16.48 -5.62 -1.29
C PRO A 31 16.13 -6.81 -2.20
N GLU A 32 16.82 -7.95 -2.05
CA GLU A 32 16.60 -9.18 -2.81
C GLU A 32 15.30 -9.90 -2.41
N GLU A 33 14.83 -9.69 -1.18
CA GLU A 33 13.61 -10.29 -0.63
C GLU A 33 12.35 -9.48 -0.97
N VAL A 34 12.47 -8.20 -1.32
CA VAL A 34 11.32 -7.31 -1.61
C VAL A 34 10.38 -7.91 -2.64
N GLY A 35 10.92 -8.52 -3.71
CA GLY A 35 10.12 -9.14 -4.77
C GLY A 35 9.34 -10.39 -4.34
N GLN A 36 9.63 -10.94 -3.16
CA GLN A 36 8.98 -12.13 -2.59
C GLN A 36 7.87 -11.78 -1.60
N ILE A 37 7.78 -10.50 -1.18
CA ILE A 37 6.74 -10.02 -0.29
C ILE A 37 5.40 -10.08 -1.01
N ARG A 38 4.39 -10.63 -0.34
CA ARG A 38 3.07 -10.81 -0.91
C ARG A 38 2.14 -9.69 -0.48
N VAL A 39 1.39 -9.17 -1.44
CA VAL A 39 0.23 -8.33 -1.17
C VAL A 39 -0.91 -9.24 -0.71
N LEU A 40 -1.44 -8.99 0.48
CA LEU A 40 -2.59 -9.73 1.04
C LEU A 40 -3.92 -9.07 0.67
N LEU A 41 -3.93 -7.74 0.56
CA LEU A 41 -5.11 -6.93 0.27
C LEU A 41 -4.70 -5.69 -0.49
N THR A 42 -5.48 -5.32 -1.51
CA THR A 42 -5.38 -4.02 -2.17
C THR A 42 -6.72 -3.29 -2.00
N ILE A 43 -6.65 -2.09 -1.45
CA ILE A 43 -7.76 -1.15 -1.36
C ILE A 43 -7.46 0.00 -2.33
N PHE A 44 -8.38 0.27 -3.24
CA PHE A 44 -8.29 1.36 -4.21
C PHE A 44 -9.59 2.16 -4.18
N GLU A 45 -9.46 3.48 -3.99
CA GLU A 45 -10.57 4.41 -3.76
C GLU A 45 -11.54 3.92 -2.67
N GLY A 46 -10.99 3.32 -1.61
CA GLY A 46 -11.76 2.79 -0.48
C GLY A 46 -12.48 1.46 -0.76
N ARG A 47 -12.22 0.80 -1.88
CA ARG A 47 -12.81 -0.52 -2.23
C ARG A 47 -11.76 -1.60 -2.22
N GLU A 48 -12.08 -2.75 -1.63
CA GLU A 48 -11.26 -3.96 -1.77
C GLU A 48 -11.33 -4.45 -3.22
N ILE A 49 -10.22 -4.33 -3.97
CA ILE A 49 -10.14 -4.77 -5.37
C ILE A 49 -9.35 -6.06 -5.54
N TYR A 50 -8.56 -6.43 -4.52
CA TYR A 50 -7.82 -7.67 -4.48
C TYR A 50 -7.73 -8.15 -3.04
N LYS A 51 -7.91 -9.45 -2.83
CA LYS A 51 -7.68 -10.12 -1.55
C LYS A 51 -7.11 -11.49 -1.81
N MET A 52 -6.00 -11.79 -1.16
CA MET A 52 -5.39 -13.11 -1.21
C MET A 52 -6.33 -14.10 -0.51
N GLN A 53 -6.76 -15.13 -1.24
CA GLN A 53 -7.59 -16.22 -0.74
C GLN A 53 -6.74 -17.33 -0.10
#